data_AF-A0A2S9FHH3-F1
#
_entry.id   AF-A0A2S9FHH3-F1
#
_cell.length_a   1.000
_cell.length_b   1.000
_cell.length_c   1.000
_cell.angle_alpha   90.00
_cell.angle_beta   90.00
_cell.angle_gamma   90.00
#
_symmetry.space_group_name_H-M   'P 1'
#
loop_
_entity.id
_entity.type
_entity.pdbx_description
1 polymer ?
#
loop_
_entity_poly.entity_id
_entity_poly.type
_entity_poly.pdbx_seq_one_letter_code
_entity_poly.pdbx_strand_id
1 'polypeptide(L)' 'ADPLDERWESRDETSAALAAVDVLVHAEVRRRGEARARRDWAEADAIRDRLKEAGIEVTDTADGPQWSLLDGAEK' A
#
# COMPACT_ATOMS: atom_id res chain seq x y z
N ALA A 1 2.20 -36.58 -14.06
CA ALA A 1 1.91 -35.39 -13.25
C ALA A 1 2.66 -34.25 -13.91
N ASP A 2 1.92 -33.32 -14.50
CA ASP A 2 2.45 -32.18 -15.25
C ASP A 2 2.81 -31.05 -14.26
N PRO A 3 4.04 -30.50 -14.28
CA PRO A 3 4.53 -29.56 -13.27
C PRO A 3 4.24 -28.07 -13.54
N LEU A 4 3.42 -27.72 -14.53
CA LEU A 4 3.01 -26.34 -14.82
C LEU A 4 1.59 -26.03 -14.30
N ASP A 5 1.33 -26.44 -13.06
CA ASP A 5 0.06 -26.23 -12.37
C ASP A 5 -0.07 -24.73 -12.04
N GLU A 6 -1.03 -24.04 -12.66
CA GLU A 6 -1.35 -22.59 -12.69
C GLU A 6 -1.25 -21.83 -11.34
N ARG A 7 -1.13 -22.54 -10.23
CA ARG A 7 -0.95 -22.03 -8.87
C ARG A 7 0.40 -21.38 -8.58
N TRP A 8 1.45 -21.65 -9.39
CA TRP A 8 2.76 -21.01 -9.18
C TRP A 8 2.84 -19.64 -9.86
N GLU A 9 2.36 -19.49 -11.09
CA GLU A 9 2.30 -18.19 -11.77
C GLU A 9 1.43 -17.18 -11.00
N SER A 10 0.31 -17.63 -10.42
CA SER A 10 -0.59 -16.75 -9.66
C SER A 10 0.05 -16.18 -8.38
N ARG A 11 0.97 -16.91 -7.73
CA ARG A 11 1.66 -16.44 -6.52
C ARG A 11 2.77 -15.45 -6.86
N ASP A 12 3.47 -15.66 -7.97
CA ASP A 12 4.51 -14.74 -8.44
C ASP A 12 3.90 -13.43 -8.96
N GLU A 13 2.77 -13.49 -9.67
CA GLU A 13 2.03 -12.29 -10.10
C GLU A 13 1.48 -11.50 -8.89
N THR A 14 0.90 -12.18 -7.91
CA THR A 14 0.45 -11.55 -6.66
C THR A 14 1.61 -10.89 -5.91
N SER A 15 2.76 -11.56 -5.84
CA SER A 15 3.99 -11.03 -5.23
C SER A 15 4.51 -9.79 -5.96
N ALA A 16 4.54 -9.81 -7.30
CA ALA A 16 4.93 -8.66 -8.11
C ALA A 16 3.97 -7.47 -7.95
N ALA A 17 2.65 -7.74 -7.88
CA ALA A 17 1.65 -6.73 -7.61
C ALA A 17 1.83 -6.10 -6.22
N LEU A 18 2.05 -6.92 -5.17
CA LEU A 18 2.32 -6.43 -3.82
C LEU A 18 3.59 -5.59 -3.76
N ALA A 19 4.66 -5.99 -4.45
CA ALA A 19 5.89 -5.20 -4.54
C ALA A 19 5.68 -3.86 -5.27
N ALA A 20 4.85 -3.84 -6.32
CA ALA A 20 4.50 -2.59 -7.00
C ALA A 20 3.66 -1.66 -6.09
N VAL A 21 2.69 -2.22 -5.36
CA VAL A 21 1.91 -1.46 -4.37
C VAL A 21 2.80 -0.93 -3.27
N ASP A 22 3.77 -1.71 -2.79
CA ASP A 22 4.73 -1.28 -1.76
C ASP A 22 5.48 0.00 -2.15
N VAL A 23 6.02 0.03 -3.37
CA VAL A 23 6.69 1.22 -3.93
C VAL A 23 5.75 2.43 -3.96
N LEU A 24 4.50 2.23 -4.37
CA LEU A 24 3.51 3.31 -4.45
C LEU A 24 3.12 3.83 -3.06
N VAL A 25 2.89 2.93 -2.10
CA VAL A 25 2.56 3.31 -0.72
C VAL A 25 3.71 4.09 -0.09
N HIS A 26 4.95 3.63 -0.23
CA HIS A 26 6.12 4.37 0.27
C HIS A 26 6.24 5.77 -0.36
N ALA A 27 5.95 5.90 -1.67
CA ALA A 27 5.96 7.20 -2.33
C ALA A 27 4.88 8.15 -1.78
N GLU A 28 3.66 7.65 -1.54
CA GLU A 28 2.55 8.45 -0.98
C GLU A 28 2.81 8.82 0.48
N VAL A 29 3.35 7.91 1.30
CA VAL A 29 3.74 8.20 2.68
C VAL A 29 4.80 9.30 2.73
N ARG A 30 5.79 9.26 1.83
CA ARG A 30 6.78 10.34 1.72
C ARG A 30 6.11 11.67 1.36
N ARG A 31 5.20 11.69 0.39
CA ARG A 31 4.44 12.91 0.01
C ARG A 31 3.64 13.46 1.18
N ARG A 32 3.01 12.60 1.99
CA ARG A 32 2.33 12.98 3.23
C ARG A 32 3.31 13.62 4.23
N GLY A 33 4.51 13.07 4.36
CA GLY A 33 5.58 13.65 5.17
C GLY A 33 6.01 15.05 4.70
N GLU A 34 6.17 15.23 3.40
CA GLU A 34 6.51 16.53 2.79
C GLU A 34 5.38 17.56 2.94
N ALA A 35 4.13 17.14 2.78
CA ALA A 35 2.95 17.99 3.01
C ALA A 35 2.92 18.48 4.45
N ARG A 36 3.15 17.59 5.43
CA ARG A 36 3.29 17.96 6.84
C ARG A 36 4.44 18.93 7.09
N ALA A 37 5.60 18.72 6.45
CA ALA A 37 6.74 19.63 6.57
C ALA A 37 6.41 21.04 6.04
N ARG A 38 5.58 21.13 4.99
CA ARG A 38 5.03 22.39 4.47
C ARG A 38 3.84 22.93 5.26
N ARG A 39 3.42 22.25 6.33
CA ARG A 39 2.19 22.54 7.13
C ARG A 39 0.90 22.49 6.31
N ASP A 40 0.92 21.71 5.23
CA ASP A 40 -0.23 21.44 4.40
C ASP A 40 -0.96 20.20 4.91
N TRP A 41 -1.81 20.42 5.91
CA TRP A 41 -2.56 19.34 6.56
C TRP A 41 -3.66 18.77 5.65
N ALA A 42 -4.21 19.60 4.77
CA ALA A 42 -5.25 19.20 3.83
C ALA A 42 -4.71 18.17 2.83
N GLU A 43 -3.54 18.43 2.24
CA GLU A 43 -2.89 17.48 1.33
C GLU A 43 -2.49 16.18 2.06
N ALA A 44 -1.98 16.29 3.29
CA ALA A 44 -1.61 15.12 4.09
C ALA A 44 -2.81 14.22 4.42
N ASP A 45 -3.98 14.80 4.70
CA ASP A 45 -5.23 14.07 4.94
C ASP A 45 -5.79 13.49 3.64
N ALA A 46 -5.74 14.23 2.52
CA ALA A 46 -6.17 13.73 1.21
C ALA A 46 -5.39 12.47 0.79
N ILE A 47 -4.08 12.44 1.02
CA ILE A 47 -3.23 11.26 0.76
C ILE A 47 -3.66 10.08 1.65
N ARG A 48 -3.91 10.32 2.95
CA ARG A 48 -4.37 9.27 3.87
C ARG A 48 -5.70 8.69 3.41
N ASP A 49 -6.63 9.54 3.03
CA ASP A 49 -7.98 9.11 2.67
C ASP A 49 -7.97 8.34 1.34
N ARG A 50 -7.12 8.74 0.39
CA ARG A 50 -6.88 7.98 -0.86
C ARG A 50 -6.33 6.57 -0.60
N LEU A 51 -5.39 6.43 0.33
CA LEU A 51 -4.85 5.12 0.71
C LEU A 51 -5.96 4.24 1.32
N LYS A 52 -6.77 4.82 2.23
CA LYS A 52 -7.92 4.12 2.80
C LYS A 52 -8.97 3.72 1.76
N GLU A 53 -9.26 4.58 0.79
CA GLU A 53 -10.19 4.28 -0.31
C GLU A 53 -9.69 3.13 -1.18
N ALA A 54 -8.38 3.04 -1.38
CA ALA A 54 -7.73 1.90 -2.03
C ALA A 54 -7.71 0.62 -1.16
N GLY A 55 -8.28 0.65 0.04
CA GLY A 55 -8.25 -0.45 1.00
C GLY A 55 -6.87 -0.65 1.63
N ILE A 56 -6.03 0.37 1.68
CA ILE A 56 -4.68 0.31 2.24
C ILE A 56 -4.68 1.02 3.59
N GLU A 57 -4.36 0.28 4.66
CA GLU A 57 -4.06 0.87 5.96
C GLU A 57 -2.55 1.02 6.12
N VAL A 58 -2.11 2.23 6.47
CA VAL A 58 -0.69 2.53 6.73
C VAL A 58 -0.50 2.80 8.22
N THR A 59 0.44 2.06 8.81
CA THR A 59 0.90 2.21 10.19
C THR A 59 2.35 2.70 10.20
N ASP A 60 2.58 3.85 10.82
CA ASP A 60 3.92 4.38 11.04
C ASP A 60 4.57 3.60 12.21
N THR A 61 5.64 2.81 11.95
CA THR A 61 6.41 2.12 13.00
C THR A 61 7.83 2.68 13.12
N ALA A 62 8.56 2.29 14.17
CA ALA A 62 9.94 2.72 14.38
C ALA A 62 10.90 2.23 13.28
N ASP A 63 10.58 1.09 12.66
CA ASP A 63 11.36 0.49 11.56
C ASP A 63 10.97 1.07 10.18
N GLY A 64 9.90 1.87 10.13
CA GLY A 64 9.40 2.52 8.92
C GLY A 64 7.88 2.40 8.78
N PRO A 65 7.29 3.06 7.77
CA PRO A 65 5.88 2.88 7.48
C PRO A 65 5.62 1.46 6.97
N GLN A 66 4.75 0.73 7.67
CA GLN A 66 4.24 -0.57 7.24
C GLN A 66 2.80 -0.40 6.76
N TRP A 67 2.37 -1.24 5.83
CA TRP A 67 1.00 -1.19 5.33
C TRP A 67 0.40 -2.58 5.16
N SER A 68 -0.92 -2.63 5.25
CA SER A 68 -1.71 -3.84 5.03
C SER A 68 -2.92 -3.54 4.16
N LEU A 69 -3.28 -4.50 3.32
CA LEU A 69 -4.57 -4.47 2.64
C LEU A 69 -5.65 -4.80 3.66
N LEU A 70 -6.63 -3.92 3.77
CA LEU A 70 -7.90 -4.21 4.38
C LEU A 70 -8.62 -5.15 3.41
N ASP A 71 -8.72 -6.44 3.78
CA ASP A 71 -9.49 -7.39 2.98
C ASP A 71 -10.87 -6.80 2.73
N GLY A 72 -11.25 -6.65 1.45
CA GLY A 72 -12.55 -6.11 1.03
C GLY A 72 -13.74 -7.01 1.35
N ALA A 73 -13.69 -7.78 2.43
CA ALA A 73 -14.67 -8.80 2.81
C ALA A 73 -15.88 -8.25 3.60
N GLU A 74 -16.03 -6.93 3.74
CA GLU A 74 -17.28 -6.34 4.22
C GLU A 74 -17.85 -5.32 3.22
N LYS A 75 -18.46 -5.85 2.15
CA LYS A 75 -19.75 -5.36 1.66
C LYS A 75 -20.63 -6.52 1.23
#